data_AF-A0A523DKS1-F1
#
_entry.id   AF-A0A523DKS1-F1
#
_cell.length_a   1.000
_cell.length_b   1.000
_cell.length_c   1.000
_cell.angle_alpha   90.00
_cell.angle_beta   90.00
_cell.angle_gamma   90.00
#
_symmetry.space_group_name_H-M   'P 1'
#
loop_
_entity.id
_entity.type
_entity.pdbx_description
1 polymer ?
#
loop_
_entity_poly.entity_id
_entity_poly.type
_entity_poly.pdbx_seq_one_letter_code
_entity_poly.pdbx_strand_id
1 'polypeptide(L)'
;MNTRVVNLLSIVVLAVVAGCASMTAPSVTPTIQAEPADLETQLAAYVEVQEALAADDFEAAKTQLEGFARVADDATRALALRALEAGDIASMRAGFKPLSESLAELELPQGFARAYCPMYDNGAPWVQRDGPVRNPYYGAVMLTCGVVDAAAGAHMDHTPRHGGTVFMAPDSFHHIEGTYTEPGVFRVYASNNYREPVDVSTWSGRAVTEEEYDETTDEFIEVAAFDLIPSPGGEYLEARIPVGGLPAEVTAKVIFQADFPAERFDFIFAELSVNEAPGVVAGVTFEDAPEAVPLAQRIMPDIPADPDEIALEIASRSRQIQDMIGRGAFTEIFIPALQAKELALALQDHGSKLPDAARNQVRIAVRHLVRAAYLLDWYGDLGDKTDVDSAYRIFGSAVGEIGAVYDVPTAQ
;
A
#
# COMPACT_ATOMS: atom_id res chain seq x y z
N MET A 1 -48.31 92.63 15.91
CA MET A 1 -47.10 92.06 16.54
C MET A 1 -46.57 90.95 15.65
N ASN A 2 -45.36 91.17 15.14
CA ASN A 2 -44.35 90.23 14.63
C ASN A 2 -44.68 89.07 13.68
N THR A 3 -44.27 89.29 12.42
CA THR A 3 -43.27 88.53 11.63
C THR A 3 -43.35 87.01 11.47
N ARG A 4 -43.37 86.56 10.20
CA ARG A 4 -42.47 85.58 9.50
C ARG A 4 -43.19 85.05 8.24
N VAL A 5 -42.89 85.54 7.03
CA VAL A 5 -41.85 85.09 6.05
C VAL A 5 -41.74 83.57 5.89
N VAL A 6 -42.02 83.04 4.68
CA VAL A 6 -41.09 82.29 3.78
C VAL A 6 -41.81 81.28 2.86
N ASN A 7 -41.60 81.50 1.56
CA ASN A 7 -41.43 80.64 0.37
C ASN A 7 -42.50 79.71 -0.23
N LEU A 8 -42.75 80.05 -1.51
CA LEU A 8 -43.14 79.20 -2.64
C LEU A 8 -42.26 77.94 -2.80
N LEU A 9 -42.88 76.84 -3.22
CA LEU A 9 -42.24 75.84 -4.06
C LEU A 9 -43.19 75.44 -5.21
N SER A 10 -42.74 75.69 -6.44
CA SER A 10 -43.37 75.30 -7.69
C SER A 10 -43.18 73.81 -7.95
N ILE A 11 -44.24 73.13 -8.38
CA ILE A 11 -44.23 71.73 -8.80
C ILE A 11 -43.86 71.68 -10.29
N VAL A 12 -42.76 71.01 -10.62
CA VAL A 12 -42.42 70.60 -12.00
C VAL A 12 -42.53 69.07 -12.05
N VAL A 13 -43.46 68.59 -12.88
CA VAL A 13 -43.63 67.16 -13.17
C VAL A 13 -42.71 66.80 -14.32
N LEU A 14 -41.73 65.92 -14.07
CA LEU A 14 -40.86 65.34 -15.09
C LEU A 14 -41.31 63.90 -15.36
N ALA A 15 -41.77 63.64 -16.59
CA ALA A 15 -42.14 62.31 -17.05
C ALA A 15 -40.88 61.48 -17.37
N VAL A 16 -40.69 60.34 -16.71
CA VAL A 16 -39.65 59.37 -17.01
C VAL A 16 -40.23 58.28 -17.91
N VAL A 17 -39.69 58.15 -19.12
CA VAL A 17 -40.02 57.08 -20.06
C VAL A 17 -39.12 55.89 -19.77
N ALA A 18 -39.68 54.78 -19.30
CA ALA A 18 -38.97 53.53 -19.07
C ALA A 18 -38.88 52.72 -20.39
N GLY A 19 -37.70 52.73 -21.02
CA GLY A 19 -37.37 51.83 -22.12
C GLY A 19 -36.68 50.57 -21.58
N CYS A 20 -37.31 49.41 -21.74
CA CYS A 20 -36.67 48.12 -21.51
C CYS A 20 -35.76 47.79 -22.68
N ALA A 21 -34.44 47.86 -22.48
CA ALA A 21 -33.45 47.30 -23.39
C ALA A 21 -32.89 46.02 -22.75
N SER A 22 -33.20 44.87 -23.32
CA SER A 22 -32.58 43.59 -22.98
C SER A 22 -31.12 43.61 -23.44
N MET A 23 -30.18 43.85 -22.53
CA MET A 23 -28.77 43.65 -22.81
C MET A 23 -28.46 42.15 -22.69
N THR A 24 -28.42 41.44 -23.82
CA THR A 24 -27.77 40.14 -23.92
C THR A 24 -26.26 40.36 -23.95
N ALA A 25 -25.58 40.03 -22.86
CA ALA A 25 -24.13 39.95 -22.85
C ALA A 25 -23.67 38.74 -23.69
N PRO A 26 -22.64 38.87 -24.55
CA PRO A 26 -22.04 37.71 -25.21
C PRO A 26 -21.35 36.83 -24.15
N SER A 27 -21.72 35.55 -24.08
CA SER A 27 -20.93 34.54 -23.37
C SER A 27 -19.65 34.30 -24.16
N VAL A 28 -18.54 34.88 -23.70
CA VAL A 28 -17.21 34.52 -24.18
C VAL A 28 -16.73 33.38 -23.29
N THR A 29 -16.94 32.13 -23.72
CA THR A 29 -16.28 30.99 -23.08
C THR A 29 -14.77 31.16 -23.33
N PRO A 30 -13.93 31.28 -22.29
CA PRO A 30 -12.48 31.37 -22.50
C PRO A 30 -12.03 30.11 -23.23
N THR A 31 -11.49 30.28 -24.43
CA THR A 31 -10.91 29.17 -25.20
C THR A 31 -9.48 28.98 -24.72
N ILE A 32 -9.17 27.84 -24.10
CA ILE A 32 -7.79 27.50 -23.74
C ILE A 32 -7.02 27.23 -25.04
N GLN A 33 -6.10 28.13 -25.40
CA GLN A 33 -5.19 27.91 -26.52
C GLN A 33 -4.14 26.87 -26.12
N ALA A 34 -3.89 25.88 -26.99
CA ALA A 34 -2.93 24.82 -26.73
C ALA A 34 -1.70 24.92 -27.63
N GLU A 35 -0.54 24.69 -27.05
CA GLU A 35 0.75 24.49 -27.70
C GLU A 35 1.32 23.15 -27.19
N PRO A 36 1.12 22.04 -27.92
CA PRO A 36 1.52 20.71 -27.45
C PRO A 36 3.01 20.62 -27.15
N ALA A 37 3.35 20.18 -25.94
CA ALA A 37 4.72 19.96 -25.50
C ALA A 37 5.17 18.51 -25.76
N ASP A 38 6.43 18.20 -25.47
CA ASP A 38 6.91 16.81 -25.44
C ASP A 38 6.23 16.00 -24.32
N LEU A 39 6.32 14.66 -24.41
CA LEU A 39 5.64 13.74 -23.50
C LEU A 39 6.05 13.93 -22.03
N GLU A 40 7.33 14.18 -21.75
CA GLU A 40 7.82 14.34 -20.37
C GLU A 40 7.22 15.60 -19.73
N THR A 41 7.18 16.71 -20.48
CA THR A 41 6.51 17.94 -20.06
C THR A 41 5.01 17.76 -19.85
N GLN A 42 4.34 17.00 -20.73
CA GLN A 42 2.92 16.69 -20.57
C GLN A 42 2.64 15.83 -19.32
N LEU A 43 3.46 14.79 -19.09
CA LEU A 43 3.35 13.93 -17.91
C LEU A 43 3.61 14.71 -16.61
N ALA A 44 4.60 15.61 -16.60
CA ALA A 44 4.85 16.48 -15.46
C ALA A 44 3.62 17.34 -15.12
N ALA A 45 2.99 17.99 -16.12
CA ALA A 45 1.77 18.77 -15.91
C ALA A 45 0.57 17.91 -15.50
N TYR A 46 0.43 16.70 -16.05
CA TYR A 46 -0.61 15.75 -15.67
C TYR A 46 -0.45 15.29 -14.21
N VAL A 47 0.78 15.02 -13.75
CA VAL A 47 1.04 14.60 -12.37
C VAL A 47 0.64 15.69 -11.38
N GLU A 48 0.79 16.97 -11.70
CA GLU A 48 0.29 18.05 -10.84
C GLU A 48 -1.25 17.99 -10.67
N VAL A 49 -1.99 17.55 -11.69
CA VAL A 49 -3.43 17.28 -11.57
C VAL A 49 -3.68 16.09 -10.64
N GLN A 50 -2.96 14.99 -10.85
CA GLN A 50 -3.08 13.77 -10.06
C GLN A 50 -2.80 14.03 -8.57
N GLU A 51 -1.73 14.77 -8.24
CA GLU A 51 -1.38 15.14 -6.86
C GLU A 51 -2.44 16.02 -6.21
N ALA A 52 -2.98 17.01 -6.94
CA ALA A 52 -4.05 17.85 -6.42
C ALA A 52 -5.33 17.04 -6.13
N LEU A 53 -5.67 16.09 -7.00
CA LEU A 53 -6.78 15.16 -6.76
C LEU A 53 -6.49 14.21 -5.58
N ALA A 54 -5.26 13.75 -5.42
CA ALA A 54 -4.84 12.93 -4.28
C ALA A 54 -4.84 13.70 -2.95
N ALA A 55 -4.64 15.03 -2.99
CA ALA A 55 -4.71 15.93 -1.84
C ALA A 55 -6.12 16.44 -1.51
N ASP A 56 -7.17 15.94 -2.19
CA ASP A 56 -8.55 16.42 -2.08
C ASP A 56 -8.74 17.92 -2.43
N ASP A 57 -7.82 18.53 -3.19
CA ASP A 57 -7.87 19.95 -3.55
C ASP A 57 -8.50 20.15 -4.93
N PHE A 58 -9.81 20.38 -4.93
CA PHE A 58 -10.61 20.58 -6.15
C PHE A 58 -10.19 21.82 -6.97
N GLU A 59 -9.90 22.94 -6.31
CA GLU A 59 -9.57 24.20 -7.01
C GLU A 59 -8.16 24.15 -7.59
N ALA A 60 -7.21 23.54 -6.87
CA ALA A 60 -5.89 23.27 -7.40
C ALA A 60 -5.98 22.28 -8.57
N ALA A 61 -6.73 21.18 -8.44
CA ALA A 61 -6.89 20.20 -9.51
C ALA A 61 -7.46 20.84 -10.78
N LYS A 62 -8.48 21.71 -10.65
CA LYS A 62 -9.01 22.49 -11.76
C LYS A 62 -7.95 23.37 -12.42
N THR A 63 -7.20 24.12 -11.62
CA THR A 63 -6.13 25.01 -12.11
C THR A 63 -5.05 24.24 -12.85
N GLN A 64 -4.60 23.12 -12.28
CA GLN A 64 -3.58 22.27 -12.91
C GLN A 64 -4.10 21.61 -14.19
N LEU A 65 -5.37 21.20 -14.21
CA LEU A 65 -5.97 20.59 -15.39
C LEU A 65 -6.14 21.59 -16.55
N GLU A 66 -6.43 22.86 -16.26
CA GLU A 66 -6.33 23.95 -17.25
C GLU A 66 -4.89 24.14 -17.73
N GLY A 67 -3.90 24.00 -16.84
CA GLY A 67 -2.47 23.98 -17.15
C GLY A 67 -2.11 22.89 -18.14
N PHE A 68 -2.46 21.65 -17.82
CA PHE A 68 -2.29 20.47 -18.67
C PHE A 68 -2.96 20.66 -20.04
N ALA A 69 -4.20 21.15 -20.08
CA ALA A 69 -4.93 21.37 -21.34
C ALA A 69 -4.25 22.36 -22.31
N ARG A 70 -3.34 23.22 -21.83
CA ARG A 70 -2.53 24.11 -22.68
C ARG A 70 -1.35 23.40 -23.35
N VAL A 71 -0.83 22.34 -22.74
CA VAL A 71 0.38 21.62 -23.22
C VAL A 71 0.08 20.23 -23.78
N ALA A 72 -1.16 19.75 -23.60
CA ALA A 72 -1.63 18.46 -24.05
C ALA A 72 -1.79 18.38 -25.59
N ASP A 73 -1.60 17.18 -26.14
CA ASP A 73 -2.01 16.87 -27.51
C ASP A 73 -3.55 16.90 -27.67
N ASP A 74 -4.04 16.84 -28.91
CA ASP A 74 -5.46 16.97 -29.19
C ASP A 74 -6.36 15.92 -28.50
N ALA A 75 -5.88 14.67 -28.39
CA ALA A 75 -6.66 13.58 -27.81
C ALA A 75 -6.74 13.72 -26.29
N THR A 76 -5.60 13.89 -25.62
CA THR A 76 -5.54 14.06 -24.17
C THR A 76 -6.16 15.38 -23.71
N ARG A 77 -6.02 16.46 -24.50
CA ARG A 77 -6.69 17.74 -24.25
C ARG A 77 -8.21 17.61 -24.24
N ALA A 78 -8.80 16.84 -25.16
CA ALA A 78 -10.25 16.66 -25.20
C ALA A 78 -10.77 15.97 -23.91
N LEU A 79 -10.00 15.03 -23.37
CA LEU A 79 -10.32 14.35 -22.11
C LEU A 79 -10.19 15.32 -20.92
N ALA A 80 -9.12 16.12 -20.89
CA ALA A 80 -8.91 17.14 -19.86
C ALA A 80 -10.04 18.19 -19.84
N LEU A 81 -10.45 18.69 -21.01
CA LEU A 81 -11.56 19.64 -21.12
C LEU A 81 -12.88 19.07 -20.62
N ARG A 82 -13.13 17.77 -20.84
CA ARG A 82 -14.31 17.09 -20.31
C ARG A 82 -14.29 16.98 -18.78
N ALA A 83 -13.12 16.69 -18.21
CA ALA A 83 -12.96 16.67 -16.75
C ALA A 83 -13.14 18.06 -16.10
N LEU A 84 -12.82 19.15 -16.81
CA LEU A 84 -13.05 20.53 -16.35
C LEU A 84 -14.53 20.93 -16.25
N GLU A 85 -15.45 20.17 -16.88
CA GLU A 85 -16.89 20.40 -16.75
C GLU A 85 -17.45 19.99 -15.38
N ALA A 86 -16.64 19.28 -14.57
CA ALA A 86 -17.03 18.82 -13.25
C ALA A 86 -17.37 19.99 -12.29
N GLY A 87 -18.48 19.85 -11.57
CA GLY A 87 -18.90 20.81 -10.54
C GLY A 87 -18.35 20.51 -9.14
N ASP A 88 -17.76 19.33 -8.94
CA ASP A 88 -17.21 18.86 -7.68
C ASP A 88 -16.07 17.85 -7.89
N ILE A 89 -15.34 17.53 -6.82
CA ILE A 89 -14.17 16.65 -6.88
C ILE A 89 -14.50 15.22 -7.29
N ALA A 90 -15.66 14.70 -6.88
CA ALA A 90 -16.08 13.34 -7.23
C ALA A 90 -16.32 13.23 -8.75
N SER A 91 -16.99 14.22 -9.32
CA SER A 91 -17.22 14.33 -10.76
C SER A 91 -15.92 14.57 -11.54
N MET A 92 -14.98 15.32 -10.97
CA MET A 92 -13.68 15.56 -11.58
C MET A 92 -12.84 14.27 -11.61
N ARG A 93 -12.83 13.48 -10.53
CA ARG A 93 -12.17 12.16 -10.48
C ARG A 93 -12.73 11.21 -11.53
N ALA A 94 -14.05 11.17 -11.68
CA ALA A 94 -14.71 10.39 -12.72
C ALA A 94 -14.34 10.87 -14.13
N GLY A 95 -14.26 12.20 -14.34
CA GLY A 95 -13.81 12.80 -15.60
C GLY A 95 -12.32 12.62 -15.88
N PHE A 96 -11.50 12.49 -14.84
CA PHE A 96 -10.05 12.30 -14.91
C PHE A 96 -9.68 10.87 -15.33
N LYS A 97 -10.46 9.87 -14.96
CA LYS A 97 -10.19 8.44 -15.26
C LYS A 97 -9.92 8.16 -16.76
N PRO A 98 -10.70 8.66 -17.73
CA PRO A 98 -10.36 8.47 -19.14
C PRO A 98 -9.01 9.09 -19.54
N LEU A 99 -8.65 10.24 -18.95
CA LEU A 99 -7.35 10.88 -19.21
C LEU A 99 -6.20 10.04 -18.64
N SER A 100 -6.36 9.54 -17.42
CA SER A 100 -5.35 8.71 -16.76
C SER A 100 -5.15 7.37 -17.45
N GLU A 101 -6.24 6.73 -17.91
CA GLU A 101 -6.21 5.51 -18.72
C GLU A 101 -5.40 5.74 -20.01
N SER A 102 -5.66 6.83 -20.73
CA SER A 102 -4.95 7.13 -21.98
C SER A 102 -3.44 7.34 -21.80
N LEU A 103 -3.02 7.93 -20.68
CA LEU A 103 -1.59 8.17 -20.42
C LEU A 103 -0.89 6.95 -19.82
N ALA A 104 -1.60 6.12 -19.05
CA ALA A 104 -1.05 4.89 -18.49
C ALA A 104 -0.74 3.82 -19.56
N GLU A 105 -1.39 3.87 -20.73
CA GLU A 105 -1.10 2.97 -21.85
C GLU A 105 0.23 3.27 -22.57
N LEU A 106 0.87 4.41 -22.28
CA LEU A 106 2.10 4.83 -22.94
C LEU A 106 3.34 4.19 -22.30
N GLU A 107 4.42 4.12 -23.06
CA GLU A 107 5.74 3.83 -22.52
C GLU A 107 6.22 5.05 -21.71
N LEU A 108 6.48 4.83 -20.42
CA LEU A 108 6.78 5.91 -19.48
C LEU A 108 8.29 6.22 -19.46
N PRO A 109 8.69 7.51 -19.47
CA PRO A 109 10.06 7.91 -19.18
C PRO A 109 10.47 7.52 -17.75
N GLN A 110 11.79 7.47 -17.50
CA GLN A 110 12.32 7.29 -16.15
C GLN A 110 11.83 8.40 -15.21
N GLY A 111 11.52 8.06 -13.95
CA GLY A 111 10.98 9.01 -12.97
C GLY A 111 9.45 8.99 -12.88
N PHE A 112 8.77 8.21 -13.72
CA PHE A 112 7.33 8.03 -13.70
C PHE A 112 6.96 6.55 -13.55
N ALA A 113 5.96 6.28 -12.73
CA ALA A 113 5.39 4.96 -12.53
C ALA A 113 3.92 4.93 -12.92
N ARG A 114 3.46 3.76 -13.38
CA ARG A 114 2.02 3.47 -13.43
C ARG A 114 1.61 2.96 -12.07
N ALA A 115 0.43 3.35 -11.63
CA ALA A 115 -0.22 2.75 -10.49
C ALA A 115 -1.67 2.40 -10.84
N TYR A 116 -2.27 1.53 -10.04
CA TYR A 116 -3.57 0.95 -10.34
C TYR A 116 -4.41 0.76 -9.07
N CYS A 117 -5.66 1.21 -9.14
CA CYS A 117 -6.64 1.05 -8.06
C CYS A 117 -7.69 0.03 -8.52
N PRO A 118 -7.77 -1.17 -7.91
CA PRO A 118 -8.75 -2.18 -8.31
C PRO A 118 -10.19 -1.84 -7.88
N MET A 119 -10.36 -0.91 -6.94
CA MET A 119 -11.65 -0.60 -6.32
C MET A 119 -12.44 0.50 -7.04
N TYR A 120 -11.76 1.42 -7.74
CA TYR A 120 -12.42 2.55 -8.36
C TYR A 120 -12.98 2.17 -9.73
N ASP A 121 -14.31 2.24 -9.89
CA ASP A 121 -15.01 2.05 -11.17
C ASP A 121 -14.54 0.79 -11.97
N ASN A 122 -14.48 -0.36 -11.29
CA ASN A 122 -14.00 -1.64 -11.83
C ASN A 122 -12.51 -1.68 -12.23
N GLY A 123 -11.70 -0.78 -11.69
CA GLY A 123 -10.28 -0.67 -12.01
C GLY A 123 -9.95 0.65 -12.65
N ALA A 124 -8.97 1.36 -12.10
CA ALA A 124 -8.53 2.64 -12.63
C ALA A 124 -7.01 2.79 -12.52
N PRO A 125 -6.28 2.81 -13.65
CA PRO A 125 -4.86 3.12 -13.66
C PRO A 125 -4.61 4.64 -13.57
N TRP A 126 -3.42 5.03 -13.15
CA TRP A 126 -2.91 6.39 -13.29
C TRP A 126 -1.40 6.39 -13.44
N VAL A 127 -0.84 7.50 -13.91
CA VAL A 127 0.59 7.78 -13.87
C VAL A 127 0.90 8.70 -12.69
N GLN A 128 1.99 8.45 -11.98
CA GLN A 128 2.51 9.33 -10.92
C GLN A 128 4.03 9.44 -11.05
N ARG A 129 4.66 10.32 -10.26
CA ARG A 129 6.11 10.25 -10.07
C ARG A 129 6.48 8.93 -9.40
N ASP A 130 7.68 8.43 -9.69
CA ASP A 130 8.25 7.31 -8.96
C ASP A 130 8.26 7.61 -7.46
N GLY A 131 7.72 6.69 -6.65
CA GLY A 131 7.54 6.89 -5.22
C GLY A 131 6.32 6.16 -4.65
N PRO A 132 5.95 6.44 -3.39
CA PRO A 132 4.73 5.95 -2.75
C PRO A 132 3.48 6.13 -3.60
N VAL A 133 2.51 5.22 -3.47
CA VAL A 133 1.18 5.35 -4.07
C VAL A 133 0.53 6.66 -3.60
N ARG A 134 0.01 7.45 -4.53
CA ARG A 134 -0.80 8.65 -4.25
C ARG A 134 -2.10 8.61 -5.04
N ASN A 135 -3.11 7.94 -4.47
CA ASN A 135 -4.36 7.61 -5.13
C ASN A 135 -5.20 8.86 -5.44
N PRO A 136 -5.35 9.26 -6.72
CA PRO A 136 -6.14 10.44 -7.08
C PRO A 136 -7.65 10.24 -6.94
N TYR A 137 -8.12 9.00 -6.84
CA TYR A 137 -9.54 8.65 -6.86
C TYR A 137 -10.21 8.65 -5.49
N TYR A 138 -9.45 8.31 -4.45
CA TYR A 138 -9.93 8.29 -3.07
C TYR A 138 -9.29 9.37 -2.18
N GLY A 139 -8.28 10.07 -2.69
CA GLY A 139 -7.68 11.20 -1.97
C GLY A 139 -7.05 10.79 -0.65
N ALA A 140 -7.12 11.67 0.34
CA ALA A 140 -6.52 11.46 1.66
C ALA A 140 -7.07 10.22 2.38
N VAL A 141 -8.30 9.78 2.08
CA VAL A 141 -8.94 8.62 2.75
C VAL A 141 -8.26 7.30 2.39
N MET A 142 -7.71 7.18 1.17
CA MET A 142 -7.00 5.96 0.73
C MET A 142 -5.77 6.32 -0.09
N LEU A 143 -5.02 7.34 0.36
CA LEU A 143 -3.92 7.95 -0.40
C LEU A 143 -2.89 6.92 -0.85
N THR A 144 -2.54 5.98 0.01
CA THR A 144 -1.54 4.92 -0.26
C THR A 144 -2.15 3.64 -0.84
N CYS A 145 -3.47 3.62 -1.09
CA CYS A 145 -4.13 2.43 -1.61
C CYS A 145 -4.01 2.33 -3.13
N GLY A 146 -3.39 1.26 -3.61
CA GLY A 146 -3.16 0.98 -5.02
C GLY A 146 -1.92 0.12 -5.19
N VAL A 147 -1.68 -0.37 -6.39
CA VAL A 147 -0.44 -1.09 -6.73
C VAL A 147 0.34 -0.25 -7.72
N VAL A 148 1.64 -0.08 -7.53
CA VAL A 148 2.51 0.59 -8.50
C VAL A 148 3.14 -0.49 -9.38
N ASP A 149 3.07 -0.35 -10.70
CA ASP A 149 3.91 -1.09 -11.64
C ASP A 149 5.35 -0.54 -11.58
N ALA A 150 5.98 -0.45 -10.41
CA ALA A 150 7.43 -0.28 -10.38
C ALA A 150 8.03 -1.66 -10.62
N ALA A 151 7.92 -2.17 -11.86
CA ALA A 151 8.27 -3.53 -12.29
C ALA A 151 7.85 -4.63 -11.30
N ALA A 152 6.96 -5.55 -11.68
CA ALA A 152 6.60 -6.70 -10.83
C ALA A 152 7.79 -7.55 -10.30
N GLY A 153 9.05 -7.27 -10.67
CA GLY A 153 10.26 -7.81 -10.03
C GLY A 153 11.01 -6.89 -9.05
N ALA A 154 10.81 -5.57 -9.04
CA ALA A 154 11.51 -4.65 -8.13
C ALA A 154 10.97 -4.76 -6.69
N HIS A 155 9.65 -4.96 -6.57
CA HIS A 155 8.98 -5.23 -5.28
C HIS A 155 9.15 -6.66 -4.74
N MET A 156 9.76 -7.58 -5.50
CA MET A 156 9.83 -9.00 -5.12
C MET A 156 11.17 -9.40 -4.52
N ASP A 157 12.16 -8.49 -4.52
CA ASP A 157 13.48 -8.76 -3.96
C ASP A 157 13.52 -8.45 -2.46
N HIS A 158 13.08 -9.40 -1.65
CA HIS A 158 13.20 -9.34 -0.19
C HIS A 158 14.54 -9.93 0.31
N THR A 159 15.56 -10.05 -0.55
CA THR A 159 16.87 -10.60 -0.16
C THR A 159 17.61 -9.61 0.75
N PRO A 160 17.98 -9.98 1.99
CA PRO A 160 18.73 -9.10 2.89
C PRO A 160 20.06 -8.63 2.30
N ARG A 161 20.44 -7.37 2.52
CA ARG A 161 21.73 -6.81 2.07
C ARG A 161 22.74 -6.68 3.19
N HIS A 162 22.25 -6.58 4.42
CA HIS A 162 23.00 -6.40 5.64
C HIS A 162 22.86 -7.64 6.56
N GLY A 163 22.30 -8.73 6.04
CA GLY A 163 22.06 -9.98 6.76
C GLY A 163 20.95 -9.89 7.80
N GLY A 164 20.05 -8.92 7.63
CA GLY A 164 18.87 -8.72 8.45
C GLY A 164 17.65 -9.47 7.96
N THR A 165 16.48 -9.06 8.47
CA THR A 165 15.18 -9.39 7.89
C THR A 165 14.65 -8.18 7.15
N VAL A 166 14.09 -8.39 5.96
CA VAL A 166 13.56 -7.32 5.10
C VAL A 166 12.03 -7.40 5.12
N PHE A 167 11.39 -6.25 5.30
CA PHE A 167 9.94 -6.06 5.14
C PHE A 167 9.65 -4.96 4.13
N MET A 168 8.45 -4.96 3.58
CA MET A 168 7.91 -3.86 2.79
C MET A 168 7.18 -2.86 3.69
N ALA A 169 7.43 -1.59 3.48
CA ALA A 169 6.61 -0.54 4.06
C ALA A 169 5.21 -0.50 3.42
N PRO A 170 4.15 -0.08 4.16
CA PRO A 170 2.79 0.03 3.62
C PRO A 170 2.65 0.99 2.43
N ASP A 171 3.62 1.88 2.23
CA ASP A 171 3.67 2.76 1.05
C ASP A 171 4.05 2.04 -0.26
N SER A 172 4.35 0.74 -0.16
CA SER A 172 4.78 -0.13 -1.27
C SER A 172 6.04 0.39 -1.98
N PHE A 173 6.88 1.17 -1.29
CA PHE A 173 8.07 1.78 -1.87
C PHE A 173 9.34 1.49 -1.08
N HIS A 174 9.28 1.60 0.25
CA HIS A 174 10.45 1.36 1.08
C HIS A 174 10.53 -0.12 1.46
N HIS A 175 11.68 -0.73 1.22
CA HIS A 175 12.08 -1.95 1.88
C HIS A 175 12.83 -1.58 3.16
N ILE A 176 12.39 -2.11 4.30
CA ILE A 176 12.94 -1.87 5.62
C ILE A 176 13.69 -3.12 6.06
N GLU A 177 15.01 -3.01 6.26
CA GLU A 177 15.85 -4.11 6.73
C GLU A 177 16.30 -3.87 8.18
N GLY A 178 15.81 -4.70 9.09
CA GLY A 178 16.24 -4.69 10.49
C GLY A 178 17.41 -5.66 10.70
N THR A 179 18.45 -5.20 11.39
CA THR A 179 19.62 -6.01 11.74
C THR A 179 19.95 -5.93 13.22
N TYR A 180 20.50 -7.03 13.74
CA TYR A 180 21.00 -7.13 15.11
C TYR A 180 22.41 -7.73 15.09
N THR A 181 23.38 -6.96 14.61
CA THR A 181 24.74 -7.46 14.30
C THR A 181 25.60 -7.70 15.53
N GLU A 182 25.32 -7.00 16.62
CA GLU A 182 26.04 -7.12 17.88
C GLU A 182 25.07 -6.89 19.05
N PRO A 183 25.29 -7.54 20.21
CA PRO A 183 24.36 -7.44 21.33
C PRO A 183 24.11 -5.99 21.77
N GLY A 184 22.84 -5.61 21.86
CA GLY A 184 22.40 -4.27 22.25
C GLY A 184 22.43 -3.22 21.13
N VAL A 185 22.72 -3.60 19.88
CA VAL A 185 22.71 -2.68 18.74
C VAL A 185 21.74 -3.16 17.69
N PHE A 186 20.63 -2.44 17.57
CA PHE A 186 19.63 -2.66 16.54
C PHE A 186 19.76 -1.55 15.48
N ARG A 187 19.80 -1.94 14.21
CA ARG A 187 19.83 -0.99 13.08
C ARG A 187 18.72 -1.26 12.09
N VAL A 188 18.19 -0.19 11.52
CA VAL A 188 17.20 -0.21 10.44
C VAL A 188 17.78 0.47 9.22
N TYR A 189 17.86 -0.27 8.12
CA TYR A 189 18.24 0.24 6.80
C TYR A 189 16.99 0.39 5.94
N ALA A 190 17.01 1.36 5.02
CA ALA A 190 15.94 1.55 4.05
C ALA A 190 16.49 1.52 2.62
N SER A 191 15.75 0.89 1.72
CA SER A 191 16.01 0.97 0.28
C SER A 191 14.70 1.17 -0.50
N ASN A 192 14.77 1.75 -1.68
CA ASN A 192 13.61 1.91 -2.54
C ASN A 192 13.23 0.59 -3.25
N ASN A 193 12.19 0.60 -4.09
CA ASN A 193 11.79 -0.57 -4.87
C ASN A 193 12.89 -1.09 -5.81
N TYR A 194 13.80 -0.24 -6.27
CA TYR A 194 14.96 -0.66 -7.08
C TYR A 194 16.13 -1.15 -6.21
N ARG A 195 15.87 -1.31 -4.90
CA ARG A 195 16.84 -1.70 -3.88
C ARG A 195 18.00 -0.70 -3.81
N GLU A 196 17.82 0.56 -4.19
CA GLU A 196 18.83 1.61 -3.96
C GLU A 196 18.68 2.17 -2.54
N PRO A 197 19.77 2.50 -1.82
CA PRO A 197 19.68 3.05 -0.48
C PRO A 197 18.85 4.33 -0.41
N VAL A 198 18.07 4.49 0.66
CA VAL A 198 17.31 5.70 0.96
C VAL A 198 17.98 6.47 2.08
N ASP A 199 18.10 7.79 1.92
CA ASP A 199 18.60 8.68 2.97
C ASP A 199 17.56 8.82 4.07
N VAL A 200 17.87 8.29 5.26
CA VAL A 200 17.01 8.31 6.45
C VAL A 200 17.35 9.45 7.41
N SER A 201 18.13 10.45 7.00
CA SER A 201 18.58 11.56 7.86
C SER A 201 17.44 12.41 8.43
N THR A 202 16.28 12.42 7.76
CA THR A 202 15.06 13.13 8.19
C THR A 202 14.06 12.24 8.91
N TRP A 203 14.31 10.93 8.97
CA TRP A 203 13.43 9.97 9.61
C TRP A 203 13.63 10.00 11.12
N SER A 204 12.61 9.54 11.84
CA SER A 204 12.68 9.34 13.28
C SER A 204 11.91 8.08 13.65
N GLY A 205 12.09 7.59 14.88
CA GLY A 205 11.36 6.41 15.30
C GLY A 205 11.81 5.91 16.66
N ARG A 206 11.27 4.76 17.04
CA ARG A 206 11.60 4.05 18.28
C ARG A 206 11.78 2.56 18.01
N ALA A 207 12.77 1.98 18.66
CA ALA A 207 12.90 0.54 18.81
C ALA A 207 12.27 0.17 20.16
N VAL A 208 11.19 -0.59 20.13
CA VAL A 208 10.45 -1.03 21.30
C VAL A 208 10.81 -2.49 21.58
N THR A 209 11.27 -2.80 22.79
CA THR A 209 11.69 -4.16 23.18
C THR A 209 10.70 -4.82 24.15
N GLU A 210 9.74 -4.07 24.65
CA GLU A 210 8.69 -4.57 25.54
C GLU A 210 7.43 -3.74 25.34
N GLU A 211 6.31 -4.42 25.08
CA GLU A 211 4.98 -3.85 24.95
C GLU A 211 3.98 -4.65 25.79
N GLU A 212 2.98 -3.97 26.33
CA GLU A 212 1.83 -4.58 27.00
C GLU A 212 0.55 -4.25 26.23
N TYR A 213 -0.29 -5.24 25.99
CA TYR A 213 -1.58 -5.03 25.34
C TYR A 213 -2.62 -4.52 26.35
N ASP A 214 -3.25 -3.38 26.06
CA ASP A 214 -4.37 -2.85 26.84
C ASP A 214 -5.71 -3.26 26.19
N GLU A 215 -6.40 -4.21 26.82
CA GLU A 215 -7.71 -4.70 26.37
C GLU A 215 -8.80 -3.61 26.35
N THR A 216 -8.61 -2.51 27.08
CA THR A 216 -9.60 -1.42 27.18
C THR A 216 -9.54 -0.52 25.97
N THR A 217 -8.34 -0.21 25.49
CA THR A 217 -8.12 0.68 24.34
C THR A 217 -7.93 -0.09 23.05
N ASP A 218 -7.68 -1.41 23.12
CA ASP A 218 -7.27 -2.24 21.99
C ASP A 218 -5.94 -1.74 21.36
N GLU A 219 -5.01 -1.28 22.21
CA GLU A 219 -3.72 -0.74 21.80
C GLU A 219 -2.56 -1.36 22.59
N PHE A 220 -1.39 -1.42 21.96
CA PHE A 220 -0.14 -1.78 22.63
C PHE A 220 0.50 -0.57 23.29
N ILE A 221 0.75 -0.67 24.60
CA ILE A 221 1.47 0.31 25.39
C ILE A 221 2.96 -0.06 25.38
N GLU A 222 3.80 0.89 24.99
CA GLU A 222 5.25 0.71 25.00
C GLU A 222 5.80 0.79 26.43
N VAL A 223 6.37 -0.32 26.91
CA VAL A 223 6.96 -0.42 28.25
C VAL A 223 8.44 -0.06 28.20
N ALA A 224 9.16 -0.52 27.18
CA ALA A 224 10.57 -0.22 26.96
C ALA A 224 10.81 0.20 25.52
N ALA A 225 11.10 1.49 25.31
CA ALA A 225 11.34 2.09 24.00
C ALA A 225 12.63 2.92 23.97
N PHE A 226 13.34 2.85 22.84
CA PHE A 226 14.65 3.47 22.63
C PHE A 226 14.63 4.25 21.31
N ASP A 227 15.15 5.47 21.31
CA ASP A 227 15.15 6.31 20.10
C ASP A 227 15.97 5.67 18.99
N LEU A 228 15.39 5.61 17.79
CA LEU A 228 16.08 5.30 16.55
C LEU A 228 16.70 6.59 16.00
N ILE A 229 18.02 6.67 16.05
CA ILE A 229 18.78 7.88 15.67
C ILE A 229 19.42 7.65 14.30
N PRO A 230 19.24 8.56 13.33
CA PRO A 230 19.94 8.47 12.04
C PRO A 230 21.46 8.51 12.20
N SER A 231 22.15 7.68 11.42
CA SER A 231 23.60 7.73 11.30
C SER A 231 24.04 9.07 10.68
N PRO A 232 25.27 9.56 10.94
CA PRO A 232 25.72 10.85 10.41
C PRO A 232 25.64 10.99 8.88
N GLY A 233 25.69 9.88 8.15
CA GLY A 233 25.56 9.83 6.69
C GLY A 233 24.16 9.53 6.18
N GLY A 234 23.18 9.35 7.06
CA GLY A 234 21.80 9.00 6.68
C GLY A 234 21.63 7.58 6.14
N GLU A 235 22.57 6.67 6.40
CA GLU A 235 22.56 5.31 5.83
C GLU A 235 21.64 4.34 6.58
N TYR A 236 21.42 4.57 7.87
CA TYR A 236 20.58 3.73 8.74
C TYR A 236 20.13 4.50 9.98
N LEU A 237 19.08 4.00 10.62
CA LEU A 237 18.71 4.35 11.99
C LEU A 237 19.35 3.35 12.95
N GLU A 238 19.86 3.81 14.10
CA GLU A 238 20.42 2.93 15.15
C GLU A 238 19.75 3.21 16.49
N ALA A 239 19.43 2.14 17.23
CA ALA A 239 19.02 2.20 18.63
C ALA A 239 19.96 1.34 19.49
N ARG A 240 20.30 1.88 20.67
CA ARG A 240 21.02 1.14 21.72
C ARG A 240 19.98 0.54 22.66
N ILE A 241 19.78 -0.76 22.53
CA ILE A 241 18.77 -1.52 23.30
C ILE A 241 19.45 -2.35 24.41
N PRO A 242 18.70 -2.78 25.45
CA PRO A 242 19.23 -3.62 26.50
C PRO A 242 19.81 -4.92 25.94
N VAL A 243 20.97 -5.33 26.45
CA VAL A 243 21.58 -6.60 26.06
C VAL A 243 20.78 -7.74 26.69
N GLY A 244 20.03 -8.47 25.86
CA GLY A 244 19.21 -9.62 26.24
C GLY A 244 19.72 -10.96 25.71
N GLY A 245 18.97 -12.02 26.02
CA GLY A 245 19.14 -13.33 25.38
C GLY A 245 18.57 -13.37 23.96
N LEU A 246 18.78 -14.48 23.27
CA LEU A 246 18.14 -14.75 21.98
C LEU A 246 16.93 -15.70 22.20
N PRO A 247 15.83 -15.56 21.43
CA PRO A 247 15.64 -14.57 20.37
C PRO A 247 15.54 -13.13 20.92
N ALA A 248 16.10 -12.17 20.18
CA ALA A 248 15.90 -10.76 20.47
C ALA A 248 14.70 -10.25 19.67
N GLU A 249 13.71 -9.70 20.36
CA GLU A 249 12.49 -9.17 19.75
C GLU A 249 12.55 -7.63 19.80
N VAL A 250 12.34 -7.00 18.65
CA VAL A 250 12.35 -5.55 18.52
C VAL A 250 11.26 -5.10 17.56
N THR A 251 10.34 -4.29 18.04
CA THR A 251 9.35 -3.58 17.22
C THR A 251 9.92 -2.21 16.83
N ALA A 252 10.26 -2.02 15.56
CA ALA A 252 10.61 -0.71 15.04
C ALA A 252 9.33 0.06 14.67
N LYS A 253 9.16 1.24 15.27
CA LYS A 253 8.12 2.21 14.88
C LYS A 253 8.80 3.39 14.19
N VAL A 254 8.71 3.44 12.86
CA VAL A 254 9.48 4.38 12.03
C VAL A 254 8.56 5.41 11.38
N ILE A 255 8.91 6.68 11.50
CA ILE A 255 8.21 7.81 10.91
C ILE A 255 9.02 8.29 9.71
N PHE A 256 8.55 7.98 8.51
CA PHE A 256 9.21 8.39 7.25
C PHE A 256 9.01 9.87 6.93
N GLN A 257 7.92 10.46 7.42
CA GLN A 257 7.53 11.86 7.20
C GLN A 257 6.91 12.42 8.49
N ALA A 258 7.32 13.60 8.91
CA ALA A 258 7.01 14.14 10.25
C ALA A 258 5.51 14.23 10.61
N ASP A 259 4.63 14.37 9.62
CA ASP A 259 3.18 14.50 9.82
C ASP A 259 2.41 13.18 9.67
N PHE A 260 3.11 12.06 9.44
CA PHE A 260 2.53 10.74 9.24
C PHE A 260 2.70 9.85 10.48
N PRO A 261 1.81 8.87 10.70
CA PRO A 261 1.97 7.91 11.80
C PRO A 261 3.26 7.11 11.63
N ALA A 262 3.72 6.54 12.74
CA ALA A 262 4.84 5.61 12.71
C ALA A 262 4.38 4.27 12.13
N GLU A 263 5.11 3.76 11.15
CA GLU A 263 4.91 2.43 10.59
C GLU A 263 5.59 1.38 11.48
N ARG A 264 4.91 0.27 11.72
CA ARG A 264 5.34 -0.81 12.62
C ARG A 264 6.02 -1.94 11.85
N PHE A 265 7.16 -2.39 12.34
CA PHE A 265 7.90 -3.55 11.83
C PHE A 265 8.41 -4.40 13.00
N ASP A 266 8.00 -5.65 13.07
CA ASP A 266 8.35 -6.58 14.15
C ASP A 266 9.49 -7.51 13.73
N PHE A 267 10.64 -7.38 14.38
CA PHE A 267 11.81 -8.21 14.12
C PHE A 267 12.04 -9.23 15.23
N ILE A 268 12.30 -10.48 14.84
CA ILE A 268 12.69 -11.56 15.77
C ILE A 268 14.03 -12.12 15.30
N PHE A 269 15.08 -11.89 16.09
CA PHE A 269 16.43 -12.34 15.78
C PHE A 269 16.77 -13.57 16.62
N ALA A 270 16.67 -14.77 16.03
CA ALA A 270 17.10 -16.01 16.69
C ALA A 270 18.63 -16.09 16.89
N GLU A 271 19.38 -15.36 16.06
CA GLU A 271 20.83 -15.22 16.09
C GLU A 271 21.26 -13.80 15.69
N LEU A 272 22.53 -13.46 15.90
CA LEU A 272 23.05 -12.17 15.47
C LEU A 272 23.09 -12.09 13.93
N SER A 273 22.70 -10.95 13.38
CA SER A 273 22.80 -10.67 11.95
C SER A 273 24.27 -10.68 11.51
N VAL A 274 24.56 -11.31 10.38
CA VAL A 274 25.89 -11.34 9.80
C VAL A 274 25.96 -10.31 8.69
N ASN A 275 26.91 -9.37 8.75
CA ASN A 275 27.11 -8.29 7.75
C ASN A 275 27.54 -8.78 6.35
N GLU A 276 27.33 -10.05 6.04
CA GLU A 276 27.48 -10.63 4.72
C GLU A 276 26.10 -11.13 4.32
N ALA A 277 25.48 -10.51 3.32
CA ALA A 277 24.36 -11.13 2.64
C ALA A 277 24.78 -12.57 2.29
N PRO A 278 24.01 -13.62 2.66
CA PRO A 278 24.31 -14.97 2.20
C PRO A 278 24.22 -14.97 0.67
N GLY A 279 25.38 -14.80 0.03
CA GLY A 279 25.47 -14.46 -1.40
C GLY A 279 26.81 -13.88 -1.86
N VAL A 280 27.69 -13.40 -0.97
CA VAL A 280 29.06 -12.99 -1.35
C VAL A 280 30.10 -13.86 -0.68
N VAL A 281 30.07 -15.17 -0.96
CA VAL A 281 31.33 -15.92 -0.92
C VAL A 281 32.16 -15.51 -2.13
N ALA A 282 33.20 -14.71 -1.88
CA ALA A 282 34.25 -14.49 -2.84
C ALA A 282 34.86 -15.84 -3.23
N GLY A 283 34.59 -16.29 -4.47
CA GLY A 283 35.35 -17.35 -5.12
C GLY A 283 34.95 -18.79 -4.80
N VAL A 284 33.65 -19.12 -4.74
CA VAL A 284 33.20 -20.49 -4.99
C VAL A 284 32.30 -20.49 -6.22
N THR A 285 32.79 -21.02 -7.34
CA THR A 285 31.97 -21.35 -8.50
C THR A 285 31.05 -22.51 -8.10
N PHE A 286 29.80 -22.22 -7.77
CA PHE A 286 28.78 -23.25 -7.65
C PHE A 286 28.30 -23.65 -9.05
N GLU A 287 29.11 -24.43 -9.77
CA GLU A 287 28.68 -25.09 -11.01
C GLU A 287 27.60 -26.17 -10.74
N ASP A 288 27.36 -26.51 -9.46
CA ASP A 288 26.45 -27.57 -9.02
C ASP A 288 25.35 -27.11 -8.04
N ALA A 289 25.12 -25.80 -7.84
CA ALA A 289 23.95 -25.38 -7.06
C ALA A 289 22.67 -25.73 -7.84
N PRO A 290 21.71 -26.49 -7.26
CA PRO A 290 20.47 -26.79 -7.93
C PRO A 290 19.79 -25.48 -8.32
N GLU A 291 19.32 -25.39 -9.56
CA GLU A 291 18.58 -24.25 -10.06
C GLU A 291 17.44 -23.94 -9.08
N ALA A 292 17.36 -22.70 -8.59
CA ALA A 292 16.36 -22.31 -7.62
C ALA A 292 14.97 -22.60 -8.19
N VAL A 293 14.18 -23.42 -7.49
CA VAL A 293 12.83 -23.80 -7.94
C VAL A 293 12.02 -22.52 -8.15
N PRO A 294 11.44 -22.31 -9.35
CA PRO A 294 10.65 -21.12 -9.64
C PRO A 294 9.57 -20.90 -8.59
N LEU A 295 9.30 -19.64 -8.23
CA LEU A 295 8.34 -19.33 -7.15
C LEU A 295 6.96 -19.93 -7.43
N ALA A 296 6.50 -19.86 -8.68
CA ALA A 296 5.24 -20.47 -9.13
C ALA A 296 5.16 -21.98 -8.85
N GLN A 297 6.31 -22.68 -8.87
CA GLN A 297 6.38 -24.09 -8.55
C GLN A 297 6.48 -24.33 -7.04
N ARG A 298 7.05 -23.39 -6.27
CA ARG A 298 7.08 -23.47 -4.79
C ARG A 298 5.71 -23.30 -4.16
N ILE A 299 4.83 -22.46 -4.73
CA ILE A 299 3.48 -22.21 -4.19
C ILE A 299 2.44 -23.26 -4.61
N MET A 300 2.75 -24.13 -5.57
CA MET A 300 1.84 -25.14 -6.10
C MET A 300 2.19 -26.52 -5.51
N PRO A 301 1.42 -27.01 -4.52
CA PRO A 301 1.72 -28.29 -3.88
C PRO A 301 1.27 -29.46 -4.76
N ASP A 302 1.86 -30.63 -4.53
CA ASP A 302 1.25 -31.88 -4.97
C ASP A 302 -0.06 -32.09 -4.20
N ILE A 303 -1.17 -32.28 -4.93
CA ILE A 303 -2.51 -32.46 -4.34
C ILE A 303 -2.80 -33.97 -4.28
N PRO A 304 -2.92 -34.56 -3.08
CA PRO A 304 -3.32 -35.96 -2.93
C PRO A 304 -4.69 -36.25 -3.53
N ALA A 305 -4.92 -37.49 -3.97
CA ALA A 305 -6.22 -37.91 -4.48
C ALA A 305 -7.23 -38.23 -3.36
N ASP A 306 -6.74 -38.57 -2.18
CA ASP A 306 -7.55 -38.90 -1.01
C ASP A 306 -7.86 -37.62 -0.21
N PRO A 307 -9.15 -37.25 0.00
CA PRO A 307 -9.50 -36.06 0.77
C PRO A 307 -8.99 -36.07 2.22
N ASP A 308 -8.83 -37.24 2.84
CA ASP A 308 -8.27 -37.34 4.20
C ASP A 308 -6.78 -36.92 4.20
N GLU A 309 -6.03 -37.31 3.17
CA GLU A 309 -4.63 -36.90 2.97
C GLU A 309 -4.52 -35.40 2.66
N ILE A 310 -5.43 -34.85 1.84
CA ILE A 310 -5.48 -33.40 1.59
C ILE A 310 -5.68 -32.63 2.90
N ALA A 311 -6.61 -33.07 3.76
CA ALA A 311 -6.86 -32.43 5.05
C ALA A 311 -5.64 -32.49 5.99
N LEU A 312 -4.88 -33.60 5.99
CA LEU A 312 -3.61 -33.72 6.72
C LEU A 312 -2.54 -32.75 6.20
N GLU A 313 -2.43 -32.58 4.89
CA GLU A 313 -1.47 -31.64 4.29
C GLU A 313 -1.80 -30.18 4.64
N ILE A 314 -3.09 -29.80 4.64
CA ILE A 314 -3.56 -28.48 5.09
C ILE A 314 -3.13 -28.22 6.55
N ALA A 315 -3.36 -29.20 7.44
CA ALA A 315 -2.94 -29.09 8.84
C ALA A 315 -1.41 -29.00 8.98
N SER A 316 -0.66 -29.69 8.12
CA SER A 316 0.80 -29.59 8.10
C SER A 316 1.27 -28.18 7.71
N ARG A 317 0.66 -27.55 6.71
CA ARG A 317 0.98 -26.15 6.33
C ARG A 317 0.64 -25.17 7.44
N SER A 318 -0.47 -25.37 8.15
CA SER A 318 -0.82 -24.56 9.32
C SER A 318 0.26 -24.59 10.41
N ARG A 319 0.86 -25.75 10.68
CA ARG A 319 1.98 -25.87 11.63
C ARG A 319 3.25 -25.19 11.13
N GLN A 320 3.55 -25.28 9.83
CA GLN A 320 4.70 -24.59 9.24
C GLN A 320 4.55 -23.06 9.38
N ILE A 321 3.36 -22.52 9.11
CA ILE A 321 3.08 -21.09 9.30
C ILE A 321 3.29 -20.69 10.76
N GLN A 322 2.77 -21.47 11.73
CA GLN A 322 2.92 -21.15 13.15
C GLN A 322 4.39 -21.11 13.60
N ASP A 323 5.20 -22.06 13.11
CA ASP A 323 6.64 -22.13 13.39
C ASP A 323 7.41 -20.97 12.72
N MET A 324 7.01 -20.54 11.52
CA MET A 324 7.56 -19.35 10.86
C MET A 324 7.22 -18.07 11.65
N ILE A 325 5.97 -17.92 12.09
CA ILE A 325 5.53 -16.80 12.93
C ILE A 325 6.37 -16.72 14.22
N GLY A 326 6.58 -17.86 14.89
CA GLY A 326 7.36 -17.91 16.13
C GLY A 326 8.83 -17.54 15.97
N ARG A 327 9.38 -17.66 14.77
CA ARG A 327 10.78 -17.33 14.44
C ARG A 327 10.94 -16.00 13.73
N GLY A 328 9.84 -15.27 13.46
CA GLY A 328 9.85 -14.00 12.74
C GLY A 328 10.05 -14.10 11.22
N ALA A 329 9.89 -15.30 10.64
CA ALA A 329 10.07 -15.54 9.20
C ALA A 329 8.83 -15.14 8.39
N PHE A 330 8.35 -13.91 8.57
CA PHE A 330 7.05 -13.48 8.06
C PHE A 330 6.96 -13.47 6.53
N THR A 331 8.03 -13.03 5.86
CA THR A 331 8.13 -12.99 4.38
C THR A 331 8.15 -14.36 3.71
N GLU A 332 8.24 -15.46 4.47
CA GLU A 332 8.18 -16.83 3.94
C GLU A 332 6.82 -17.50 4.15
N ILE A 333 5.95 -16.91 4.99
CA ILE A 333 4.64 -17.48 5.36
C ILE A 333 3.74 -17.70 4.15
N PHE A 334 3.84 -16.85 3.13
CA PHE A 334 3.00 -16.92 1.94
C PHE A 334 3.11 -18.27 1.22
N ILE A 335 4.26 -18.94 1.28
CA ILE A 335 4.46 -20.24 0.61
C ILE A 335 3.51 -21.30 1.19
N PRO A 336 3.60 -21.67 2.48
CA PRO A 336 2.66 -22.63 3.05
C PRO A 336 1.21 -22.12 3.08
N ALA A 337 0.98 -20.80 3.17
CA ALA A 337 -0.37 -20.23 3.13
C ALA A 337 -1.06 -20.45 1.77
N LEU A 338 -0.37 -20.12 0.67
CA LEU A 338 -0.89 -20.32 -0.69
C LEU A 338 -0.96 -21.80 -1.08
N GLN A 339 -0.03 -22.64 -0.61
CA GLN A 339 -0.16 -24.10 -0.76
C GLN A 339 -1.42 -24.63 -0.06
N ALA A 340 -1.68 -24.22 1.19
CA ALA A 340 -2.87 -24.64 1.91
C ALA A 340 -4.16 -24.16 1.23
N LYS A 341 -4.14 -22.98 0.61
CA LYS A 341 -5.25 -22.47 -0.21
C LYS A 341 -5.54 -23.42 -1.38
N GLU A 342 -4.53 -23.83 -2.15
CA GLU A 342 -4.72 -24.78 -3.27
C GLU A 342 -5.26 -26.13 -2.78
N LEU A 343 -4.71 -26.66 -1.69
CA LEU A 343 -5.20 -27.90 -1.06
C LEU A 343 -6.66 -27.76 -0.58
N ALA A 344 -7.03 -26.65 0.04
CA ALA A 344 -8.37 -26.40 0.54
C ALA A 344 -9.40 -26.27 -0.59
N LEU A 345 -9.04 -25.63 -1.71
CA LEU A 345 -9.89 -25.57 -2.89
C LEU A 345 -10.12 -26.97 -3.48
N ALA A 346 -9.06 -27.77 -3.61
CA ALA A 346 -9.18 -29.15 -4.06
C ALA A 346 -10.06 -29.99 -3.12
N LEU A 347 -9.86 -29.88 -1.79
CA LEU A 347 -10.66 -30.58 -0.80
C LEU A 347 -12.16 -30.29 -0.93
N GLN A 348 -12.52 -29.05 -1.26
CA GLN A 348 -13.90 -28.64 -1.48
C GLN A 348 -14.54 -29.40 -2.65
N ASP A 349 -13.79 -29.62 -3.73
CA ASP A 349 -14.26 -30.33 -4.93
C ASP A 349 -14.46 -31.84 -4.67
N HIS A 350 -13.67 -32.42 -3.76
CA HIS A 350 -13.82 -33.80 -3.31
C HIS A 350 -14.99 -34.03 -2.32
N GLY A 351 -15.57 -32.96 -1.77
CA GLY A 351 -16.56 -33.02 -0.71
C GLY A 351 -17.89 -33.71 -1.04
N SER A 352 -18.17 -34.06 -2.30
CA SER A 352 -19.46 -34.64 -2.75
C SER A 352 -19.93 -35.88 -1.96
N LYS A 353 -19.02 -36.64 -1.35
CA LYS A 353 -19.32 -37.85 -0.56
C LYS A 353 -19.70 -37.59 0.89
N LEU A 354 -19.43 -36.39 1.41
CA LEU A 354 -19.77 -36.02 2.79
C LEU A 354 -21.28 -35.73 2.96
N PRO A 355 -21.85 -35.88 4.17
CA PRO A 355 -23.18 -35.38 4.49
C PRO A 355 -23.32 -33.87 4.26
N ASP A 356 -24.51 -33.40 3.90
CA ASP A 356 -24.77 -31.99 3.54
C ASP A 356 -24.27 -30.99 4.60
N ALA A 357 -24.45 -31.30 5.88
CA ALA A 357 -23.98 -30.47 6.99
C ALA A 357 -22.44 -30.34 7.00
N ALA A 358 -21.73 -31.48 6.89
CA ALA A 358 -20.27 -31.52 6.85
C ALA A 358 -19.73 -30.83 5.60
N ARG A 359 -20.36 -31.02 4.43
CA ARG A 359 -20.01 -30.28 3.19
C ARG A 359 -20.12 -28.78 3.36
N ASN A 360 -21.21 -28.31 3.97
CA ASN A 360 -21.42 -26.89 4.20
C ASN A 360 -20.38 -26.31 5.17
N GLN A 361 -20.04 -27.05 6.23
CA GLN A 361 -18.99 -26.66 7.17
C GLN A 361 -17.63 -26.53 6.46
N VAL A 362 -17.20 -27.54 5.72
CA VAL A 362 -15.94 -27.50 4.94
C VAL A 362 -15.95 -26.32 3.96
N ARG A 363 -17.03 -26.09 3.24
CA ARG A 363 -17.14 -24.96 2.29
C ARG A 363 -16.98 -23.59 2.98
N ILE A 364 -17.50 -23.42 4.20
CA ILE A 364 -17.34 -22.17 4.95
C ILE A 364 -15.89 -22.02 5.41
N ALA A 365 -15.33 -23.06 6.00
CA ALA A 365 -13.93 -23.09 6.44
C ALA A 365 -12.97 -22.79 5.28
N VAL A 366 -13.15 -23.41 4.11
CA VAL A 366 -12.34 -23.16 2.90
C VAL A 366 -12.38 -21.68 2.51
N ARG A 367 -13.54 -21.01 2.55
CA ARG A 367 -13.62 -19.57 2.23
C ARG A 367 -12.82 -18.71 3.21
N HIS A 368 -12.90 -19.02 4.51
CA HIS A 368 -12.12 -18.31 5.53
C HIS A 368 -10.62 -18.57 5.36
N LEU A 369 -10.24 -19.82 5.12
CA LEU A 369 -8.85 -20.21 4.88
C LEU A 369 -8.27 -19.49 3.65
N VAL A 370 -8.99 -19.48 2.52
CA VAL A 370 -8.55 -18.80 1.29
C VAL A 370 -8.34 -17.30 1.54
N ARG A 371 -9.30 -16.63 2.20
CA ARG A 371 -9.14 -15.20 2.52
C ARG A 371 -7.96 -14.97 3.45
N ALA A 372 -7.82 -15.78 4.49
CA ALA A 372 -6.72 -15.65 5.45
C ALA A 372 -5.36 -15.95 4.83
N ALA A 373 -5.27 -16.86 3.85
CA ALA A 373 -4.04 -17.15 3.13
C ALA A 373 -3.51 -15.92 2.36
N TYR A 374 -4.40 -15.18 1.68
CA TYR A 374 -4.02 -13.92 1.02
C TYR A 374 -3.67 -12.81 2.02
N LEU A 375 -4.32 -12.77 3.18
CA LEU A 375 -3.95 -11.83 4.23
C LEU A 375 -2.58 -12.16 4.83
N LEU A 376 -2.25 -13.44 5.01
CA LEU A 376 -0.95 -13.88 5.50
C LEU A 376 0.19 -13.58 4.51
N ASP A 377 -0.09 -13.67 3.21
CA ASP A 377 0.81 -13.21 2.14
C ASP A 377 1.08 -11.70 2.28
N TRP A 378 0.02 -10.90 2.25
CA TRP A 378 0.10 -9.45 2.35
C TRP A 378 0.75 -8.95 3.66
N TYR A 379 0.30 -9.45 4.82
CA TYR A 379 0.83 -9.02 6.12
C TYR A 379 2.23 -9.58 6.39
N GLY A 380 2.57 -10.74 5.82
CA GLY A 380 3.90 -11.32 5.92
C GLY A 380 4.98 -10.39 5.34
N ASP A 381 4.66 -9.71 4.25
CA ASP A 381 5.54 -8.72 3.63
C ASP A 381 5.67 -7.44 4.46
N LEU A 382 4.59 -6.99 5.12
CA LEU A 382 4.60 -5.75 5.91
C LEU A 382 5.36 -5.87 7.23
N GLY A 383 5.52 -7.09 7.76
CA GLY A 383 6.27 -7.33 8.97
C GLY A 383 5.57 -6.91 10.27
N ASP A 384 4.27 -6.62 10.24
CA ASP A 384 3.47 -6.40 11.46
C ASP A 384 3.00 -7.74 12.03
N LYS A 385 3.57 -8.15 13.16
CA LYS A 385 3.25 -9.43 13.80
C LYS A 385 1.80 -9.48 14.27
N THR A 386 1.21 -8.36 14.67
CA THR A 386 -0.17 -8.30 15.15
C THR A 386 -1.13 -8.67 14.04
N ASP A 387 -0.92 -8.12 12.85
CA ASP A 387 -1.72 -8.41 11.67
C ASP A 387 -1.52 -9.86 11.18
N VAL A 388 -0.27 -10.34 11.18
CA VAL A 388 0.05 -11.75 10.88
C VAL A 388 -0.65 -12.71 11.84
N ASP A 389 -0.58 -12.46 13.15
CA ASP A 389 -1.24 -13.28 14.18
C ASP A 389 -2.78 -13.22 14.04
N SER A 390 -3.31 -12.05 13.68
CA SER A 390 -4.75 -11.87 13.42
C SER A 390 -5.22 -12.70 12.22
N ALA A 391 -4.51 -12.64 11.09
CA ALA A 391 -4.79 -13.46 9.92
C ALA A 391 -4.61 -14.97 10.22
N TYR A 392 -3.57 -15.34 10.98
CA TYR A 392 -3.33 -16.71 11.37
C TYR A 392 -4.43 -17.27 12.27
N ARG A 393 -5.01 -16.50 13.19
CA ARG A 393 -6.16 -16.97 14.01
C ARG A 393 -7.34 -17.41 13.13
N ILE A 394 -7.65 -16.64 12.08
CA ILE A 394 -8.71 -16.98 11.13
C ILE A 394 -8.33 -18.25 10.34
N PHE A 395 -7.08 -18.30 9.86
CA PHE A 395 -6.56 -19.44 9.12
C PHE A 395 -6.59 -20.73 9.95
N GLY A 396 -6.01 -20.71 11.15
CA GLY A 396 -5.93 -21.83 12.08
C GLY A 396 -7.31 -22.31 12.55
N SER A 397 -8.25 -21.39 12.79
CA SER A 397 -9.65 -21.76 13.09
C SER A 397 -10.28 -22.53 11.93
N ALA A 398 -10.09 -22.07 10.68
CA ALA A 398 -10.60 -22.76 9.51
C ALA A 398 -9.95 -24.15 9.31
N VAL A 399 -8.65 -24.27 9.56
CA VAL A 399 -7.94 -25.55 9.55
C VAL A 399 -8.50 -26.50 10.61
N GLY A 400 -8.80 -26.01 11.81
CA GLY A 400 -9.44 -26.79 12.87
C GLY A 400 -10.86 -27.26 12.49
N GLU A 401 -11.65 -26.39 11.85
CA GLU A 401 -12.99 -26.75 11.35
C GLU A 401 -12.95 -27.84 10.26
N ILE A 402 -11.96 -27.78 9.37
CA ILE A 402 -11.71 -28.83 8.36
C ILE A 402 -11.28 -30.12 9.06
N GLY A 403 -10.32 -30.02 9.98
CA GLY A 403 -9.78 -31.17 10.70
C GLY A 403 -10.84 -31.93 11.50
N ALA A 404 -11.82 -31.22 12.08
CA ALA A 404 -12.94 -31.84 12.79
C ALA A 404 -13.88 -32.66 11.88
N VAL A 405 -13.93 -32.39 10.57
CA VAL A 405 -14.74 -33.15 9.61
C VAL A 405 -14.01 -34.39 9.09
N TYR A 406 -12.68 -34.31 8.97
CA TYR A 406 -11.82 -35.36 8.41
C TYR A 406 -10.99 -36.09 9.49
N ASP A 407 -11.38 -35.96 10.76
CA ASP A 407 -10.70 -36.58 11.92
C ASP A 407 -9.17 -36.34 11.98
N VAL A 408 -8.72 -35.18 11.51
CA VAL A 408 -7.31 -34.78 11.56
C VAL A 408 -6.95 -34.42 13.01
N PRO A 409 -5.88 -35.00 13.59
CA PRO A 409 -5.45 -34.66 14.94
C PRO A 409 -5.17 -33.16 15.06
N THR A 410 -5.83 -32.50 16.01
CA THR A 410 -5.46 -31.13 16.40
C THR A 410 -4.05 -31.15 16.96
N ALA A 411 -3.19 -30.27 16.46
CA ALA A 411 -1.90 -30.02 17.09
C ALA A 411 -2.14 -29.52 18.53
N GLN A 412 -1.47 -30.12 19.51
CA GLN A 412 -1.39 -29.61 20.89
C GLN A 412 -0.44 -28.43 20.96
#